data_AF-A0A9E3DRF2-F1
#
_entry.id   AF-A0A9E3DRF2-F1
#
_cell.length_a   1.000
_cell.length_b   1.000
_cell.length_c   1.000
_cell.angle_alpha   90.00
_cell.angle_beta   90.00
_cell.angle_gamma   90.00
#
_symmetry.space_group_name_H-M   'P 1'
#
loop_
_entity.id
_entity.type
_entity.pdbx_description
1 polymer ?
#
loop_
_entity_poly.entity_id
_entity_poly.type
_entity_poly.pdbx_seq_one_letter_code
_entity_poly.pdbx_strand_id
1 'polypeptide(L)'
;MSRRQQILLSVGAICLVIVAYGGYSDRWPWTGINEHTASLWEWLNLLLLPVVVALLPIWLRRGTQLRTEQKAMALASLGVFSLVVLLGYLVPWAWTGFVGNTLWNWLNLLALPVAIALIPVIGVLKASWDERHWRFLVAGFLIFLIPLLGGYLGDWRWTGFPGNTLWDWMHLLLLPLLIPIVVVPAITALASQDVSAHRAGETAAAEPHPAHDSTEADLGHTEA
;
A
#
# COMPACT_ATOMS: atom_id res chain seq x y z
N MET A 1 -5.49 -19.54 6.21
CA MET A 1 -6.45 -18.42 6.31
C MET A 1 -7.49 -18.80 7.36
N SER A 2 -7.80 -17.93 8.33
CA SER A 2 -9.02 -18.11 9.13
C SER A 2 -10.22 -17.89 8.20
N ARG A 3 -11.28 -18.66 8.39
CA ARG A 3 -12.53 -18.64 7.59
C ARG A 3 -13.00 -17.22 7.23
N ARG A 4 -12.79 -16.26 8.14
CA ARG A 4 -13.10 -14.83 8.02
C ARG A 4 -12.52 -14.17 6.78
N GLN A 5 -11.31 -14.52 6.39
CA GLN A 5 -10.58 -13.85 5.32
C GLN A 5 -11.00 -14.36 3.93
N GLN A 6 -11.35 -15.64 3.83
CA GLN A 6 -12.00 -16.20 2.65
C GLN A 6 -13.40 -15.62 2.50
N ILE A 7 -14.15 -15.50 3.60
CA ILE A 7 -15.44 -14.81 3.63
C ILE A 7 -15.27 -13.38 3.12
N LEU A 8 -14.30 -12.60 3.58
CA LEU A 8 -14.10 -11.23 3.10
C LEU A 8 -13.83 -11.13 1.59
N LEU A 9 -12.99 -11.99 1.03
CA LEU A 9 -12.70 -11.98 -0.41
C LEU A 9 -13.89 -12.44 -1.26
N SER A 10 -14.57 -13.51 -0.83
CA SER A 10 -15.74 -14.02 -1.54
C SER A 10 -16.94 -13.09 -1.37
N VAL A 11 -17.13 -12.49 -0.21
CA VAL A 11 -18.11 -11.42 0.02
C VAL A 11 -17.77 -10.21 -0.84
N GLY A 12 -16.50 -9.80 -0.95
CA GLY A 12 -16.10 -8.71 -1.84
C GLY A 12 -16.47 -8.99 -3.30
N ALA A 13 -16.14 -10.18 -3.81
CA ALA A 13 -16.50 -10.58 -5.17
C ALA A 13 -18.03 -10.68 -5.37
N ILE A 14 -18.75 -11.25 -4.41
CA ILE A 14 -20.22 -11.37 -4.43
C ILE A 14 -20.87 -9.99 -4.37
N CYS A 15 -20.41 -9.09 -3.50
CA CYS A 15 -20.87 -7.71 -3.43
C CYS A 15 -20.62 -6.99 -4.76
N LEU A 16 -19.48 -7.23 -5.42
CA LEU A 16 -19.18 -6.63 -6.72
C LEU A 16 -20.13 -7.11 -7.81
N VAL A 17 -20.46 -8.40 -7.81
CA VAL A 17 -21.45 -9.00 -8.72
C VAL A 17 -22.87 -8.50 -8.41
N ILE A 18 -23.25 -8.38 -7.13
CA ILE A 18 -24.55 -7.87 -6.70
C ILE A 18 -24.70 -6.40 -7.06
N VAL A 19 -23.66 -5.58 -6.87
CA VAL A 19 -23.67 -4.16 -7.26
C VAL A 19 -23.73 -4.04 -8.78
N ALA A 20 -23.01 -4.88 -9.51
CA ALA A 20 -23.09 -4.91 -10.98
C ALA A 20 -24.48 -5.29 -11.50
N TYR A 21 -25.13 -6.25 -10.84
CA TYR A 21 -26.49 -6.68 -11.17
C TYR A 21 -27.54 -5.62 -10.78
N GLY A 22 -27.46 -5.09 -9.55
CA GLY A 22 -28.41 -4.10 -9.01
C GLY A 22 -28.32 -2.72 -9.66
N GLY A 23 -27.13 -2.32 -10.11
CA GLY A 23 -26.95 -1.11 -10.93
C GLY A 23 -27.55 -1.24 -12.33
N TYR A 24 -27.58 -2.47 -12.88
CA TYR A 24 -28.11 -2.77 -14.21
C TYR A 24 -29.64 -2.88 -14.26
N SER A 25 -30.28 -3.55 -13.29
CA SER A 25 -31.73 -3.81 -13.34
C SER A 25 -32.61 -2.66 -12.85
N ASP A 26 -32.24 -2.01 -11.74
CA ASP A 26 -33.19 -1.19 -10.97
C ASP A 26 -32.72 0.23 -10.64
N ARG A 27 -31.56 0.68 -11.12
CA ARG A 27 -30.98 2.02 -10.84
C ARG A 27 -31.17 2.41 -9.37
N TRP A 28 -30.65 1.55 -8.48
CA TRP A 28 -30.99 1.50 -7.06
C TRP A 28 -31.05 2.88 -6.37
N PRO A 29 -32.26 3.45 -6.18
CA PRO A 29 -32.39 4.84 -5.71
C PRO A 29 -31.83 5.04 -4.30
N TRP A 30 -31.89 4.00 -3.47
CA TRP A 30 -31.48 4.05 -2.06
C TRP A 30 -29.96 3.97 -1.85
N THR A 31 -29.20 3.42 -2.81
CA THR A 31 -27.73 3.41 -2.74
C THR A 31 -27.10 4.70 -3.26
N GLY A 32 -27.89 5.54 -3.93
CA GLY A 32 -27.39 6.70 -4.65
C GLY A 32 -26.59 6.36 -5.90
N ILE A 33 -26.50 5.07 -6.31
CA ILE A 33 -25.86 4.62 -7.56
C ILE A 33 -26.75 4.99 -8.74
N ASN A 34 -26.79 6.28 -9.00
CA ASN A 34 -27.46 6.91 -10.12
C ASN A 34 -26.39 7.71 -10.83
N GLU A 35 -26.42 7.73 -12.16
CA GLU A 35 -25.52 8.51 -13.02
C GLU A 35 -25.27 9.95 -12.52
N HIS A 36 -26.25 10.56 -11.86
CA HIS A 36 -26.19 11.92 -11.34
C HIS A 36 -25.64 12.09 -9.92
N THR A 37 -25.56 11.04 -9.09
CA THR A 37 -25.26 11.18 -7.65
C THR A 37 -23.97 10.47 -7.24
N ALA A 38 -23.80 9.21 -7.62
CA ALA A 38 -22.58 8.45 -7.39
C ALA A 38 -22.49 7.31 -8.42
N SER A 39 -21.36 7.20 -9.11
CA SER A 39 -21.11 6.09 -10.02
C SER A 39 -20.36 4.95 -9.32
N LEU A 40 -20.28 3.78 -9.95
CA LEU A 40 -19.43 2.69 -9.45
C LEU A 40 -17.97 3.15 -9.26
N TRP A 41 -17.48 4.03 -10.13
CA TRP A 41 -16.17 4.66 -10.00
C TRP A 41 -16.01 5.44 -8.68
N GLU A 42 -17.02 6.19 -8.25
CA GLU A 42 -16.96 6.92 -6.97
C GLU A 42 -16.94 5.97 -5.77
N TRP A 43 -17.73 4.90 -5.83
CA TRP A 43 -17.67 3.85 -4.81
C TRP A 43 -16.32 3.15 -4.77
N LEU A 44 -15.69 2.94 -5.94
CA LEU A 44 -14.35 2.42 -6.02
C LEU A 44 -13.37 3.38 -5.33
N ASN A 45 -13.40 4.69 -5.61
CA ASN A 45 -12.55 5.67 -4.93
C ASN A 45 -12.70 5.62 -3.40
N LEU A 46 -13.95 5.53 -2.92
CA LEU A 46 -14.24 5.49 -1.49
C LEU A 46 -13.75 4.19 -0.81
N LEU A 47 -13.98 3.04 -1.44
CA LEU A 47 -13.70 1.73 -0.85
C LEU A 47 -12.26 1.26 -1.07
N LEU A 48 -11.59 1.78 -2.09
CA LEU A 48 -10.26 1.33 -2.45
C LEU A 48 -9.24 1.58 -1.33
N LEU A 49 -9.31 2.74 -0.66
CA LEU A 49 -8.39 3.06 0.42
C LEU A 49 -8.45 2.02 1.56
N PRO A 50 -9.60 1.77 2.22
CA PRO A 50 -9.67 0.79 3.29
C PRO A 50 -9.36 -0.64 2.80
N VAL A 51 -9.76 -0.99 1.57
CA VAL A 51 -9.49 -2.32 0.98
C VAL A 51 -7.99 -2.53 0.80
N VAL A 52 -7.28 -1.61 0.14
CA VAL A 52 -5.84 -1.74 -0.14
C VAL A 52 -5.04 -1.71 1.16
N VAL A 53 -5.35 -0.79 2.07
CA VAL A 53 -4.67 -0.69 3.38
C VAL A 53 -4.90 -1.94 4.24
N ALA A 54 -6.07 -2.57 4.16
CA ALA A 54 -6.32 -3.82 4.89
C ALA A 54 -5.64 -5.03 4.21
N LEU A 55 -5.76 -5.17 2.89
CA LEU A 55 -5.34 -6.37 2.16
C LEU A 55 -3.84 -6.45 1.94
N LEU A 56 -3.21 -5.34 1.58
CA LEU A 56 -1.82 -5.34 1.10
C LEU A 56 -0.81 -5.71 2.21
N PRO A 57 -0.90 -5.20 3.45
CA PRO A 57 -0.02 -5.63 4.55
C PRO A 57 -0.25 -7.09 4.93
N ILE A 58 -1.51 -7.55 4.89
CA ILE A 58 -1.86 -8.94 5.17
C ILE A 58 -1.24 -9.88 4.15
N TRP A 59 -1.27 -9.48 2.87
CA TRP A 59 -0.75 -10.29 1.77
C TRP A 59 0.78 -10.39 1.82
N LEU A 60 1.46 -9.27 2.09
CA LEU A 60 2.92 -9.20 2.14
C LEU A 60 3.53 -9.85 3.38
N ARG A 61 2.89 -9.73 4.55
CA ARG A 61 3.33 -10.43 5.77
C ARG A 61 3.23 -11.96 5.68
N ARG A 62 2.48 -12.50 4.70
CA ARG A 62 2.24 -13.94 4.55
C ARG A 62 3.13 -14.66 3.54
N GLY A 63 4.21 -14.03 3.09
CA GLY A 63 5.36 -14.69 2.45
C GLY A 63 5.04 -15.97 1.68
N THR A 64 4.42 -15.86 0.50
CA THR A 64 4.34 -16.91 -0.54
C THR A 64 3.84 -18.32 -0.18
N GLN A 65 3.30 -18.60 1.02
CA GLN A 65 2.65 -19.88 1.33
C GLN A 65 1.13 -19.84 1.08
N LEU A 66 0.71 -19.20 -0.02
CA LEU A 66 -0.67 -19.29 -0.48
C LEU A 66 -0.87 -20.68 -1.08
N ARG A 67 -1.77 -21.48 -0.49
CA ARG A 67 -2.22 -22.76 -1.07
C ARG A 67 -2.72 -22.51 -2.50
N THR A 68 -2.54 -23.48 -3.39
CA THR A 68 -2.96 -23.37 -4.80
C THR A 68 -4.41 -22.91 -4.95
N GLU A 69 -5.30 -23.35 -4.06
CA GLU A 69 -6.70 -22.91 -3.98
C GLU A 69 -6.86 -21.40 -3.72
N GLN A 70 -6.02 -20.81 -2.86
CA GLN A 70 -6.06 -19.38 -2.54
C GLN A 70 -5.52 -18.53 -3.70
N LYS A 71 -4.49 -19.03 -4.39
CA LYS A 71 -4.00 -18.40 -5.63
C LYS A 71 -5.08 -18.44 -6.70
N ALA A 72 -5.75 -19.58 -6.85
CA ALA A 72 -6.85 -19.74 -7.81
C ALA A 72 -8.04 -18.83 -7.49
N MET A 73 -8.47 -18.71 -6.23
CA MET A 73 -9.56 -17.81 -5.84
C MET A 73 -9.19 -16.34 -6.01
N ALA A 74 -7.98 -15.92 -5.61
CA ALA A 74 -7.54 -14.54 -5.81
C ALA A 74 -7.44 -14.20 -7.31
N LEU A 75 -6.93 -15.13 -8.11
CA LEU A 75 -6.87 -14.99 -9.56
C LEU A 75 -8.27 -14.97 -10.18
N ALA A 76 -9.20 -15.78 -9.68
CA ALA A 76 -10.60 -15.77 -10.11
C ALA A 76 -11.29 -14.45 -9.76
N SER A 77 -11.14 -13.96 -8.52
CA SER A 77 -11.67 -12.65 -8.12
C SER A 77 -11.08 -11.52 -8.96
N LEU A 78 -9.77 -11.55 -9.23
CA LEU A 78 -9.10 -10.60 -10.10
C LEU A 78 -9.63 -10.69 -11.53
N GLY A 79 -9.87 -11.91 -12.04
CA GLY A 79 -10.45 -12.15 -13.35
C GLY A 79 -11.88 -11.63 -13.47
N VAL A 80 -12.73 -11.88 -12.47
CA VAL A 80 -14.11 -11.35 -12.40
C VAL A 80 -14.09 -9.83 -12.35
N PHE A 81 -13.25 -9.23 -11.51
CA PHE A 81 -13.11 -7.78 -11.44
C PHE A 81 -12.66 -7.20 -12.78
N SER A 82 -11.64 -7.80 -13.40
CA SER A 82 -11.13 -7.37 -14.71
C SER A 82 -12.18 -7.50 -15.81
N LEU A 83 -13.00 -8.55 -15.77
CA LEU A 83 -14.11 -8.75 -16.69
C LEU A 83 -15.18 -7.66 -16.52
N VAL A 84 -15.54 -7.32 -15.29
CA VAL A 84 -16.51 -6.24 -15.01
C VAL A 84 -15.98 -4.89 -15.51
N VAL A 85 -14.70 -4.60 -15.27
CA VAL A 85 -14.06 -3.38 -15.78
C VAL A 85 -14.08 -3.36 -17.31
N LEU A 86 -13.67 -4.45 -17.95
CA LEU A 86 -13.65 -4.55 -19.41
C LEU A 86 -15.05 -4.38 -20.01
N LEU A 87 -16.07 -5.02 -19.41
CA LEU A 87 -17.46 -4.89 -19.84
C LEU A 87 -17.99 -3.47 -19.64
N GLY A 88 -17.63 -2.78 -18.56
CA GLY A 88 -18.03 -1.39 -18.33
C GLY A 88 -17.34 -0.38 -19.25
N TYR A 89 -16.20 -0.73 -19.86
CA TYR A 89 -15.59 0.06 -20.94
C TYR A 89 -16.13 -0.30 -22.33
N LEU A 90 -16.44 -1.57 -22.59
CA LEU A 90 -16.96 -2.06 -23.88
C LEU A 90 -18.43 -1.71 -24.09
N VAL A 91 -19.23 -1.77 -23.02
CA VAL A 91 -20.64 -1.43 -23.03
C VAL A 91 -20.79 -0.11 -22.27
N PRO A 92 -21.31 0.95 -22.91
CA PRO A 92 -21.38 2.29 -22.30
C PRO A 92 -22.45 2.36 -21.22
N TRP A 93 -22.19 1.73 -20.08
CA TRP A 93 -23.05 1.76 -18.90
C TRP A 93 -22.80 3.05 -18.14
N ALA A 94 -23.66 4.04 -18.34
CA ALA A 94 -23.54 5.36 -17.74
C ALA A 94 -23.41 5.33 -16.19
N TRP A 95 -24.06 4.37 -15.52
CA TRP A 95 -24.01 4.21 -14.06
C TRP A 95 -22.65 3.72 -13.53
N THR A 96 -21.81 3.08 -14.37
CA THR A 96 -20.47 2.65 -13.92
C THR A 96 -19.51 3.81 -13.75
N GLY A 97 -19.68 4.87 -14.54
CA GLY A 97 -18.73 5.97 -14.62
C GLY A 97 -17.36 5.58 -15.20
N PHE A 98 -17.19 4.39 -15.78
CA PHE A 98 -15.89 3.99 -16.37
C PHE A 98 -15.64 4.67 -17.72
N VAL A 99 -16.69 4.93 -18.49
CA VAL A 99 -16.59 5.64 -19.76
C VAL A 99 -16.07 7.06 -19.51
N GLY A 100 -14.95 7.41 -20.14
CA GLY A 100 -14.28 8.69 -19.96
C GLY A 100 -13.13 8.67 -18.94
N ASN A 101 -13.02 7.62 -18.11
CA ASN A 101 -11.87 7.43 -17.25
C ASN A 101 -10.68 6.87 -18.03
N THR A 102 -9.53 7.50 -17.91
CA THR A 102 -8.28 7.08 -18.58
C THR A 102 -7.39 6.28 -17.65
N LEU A 103 -6.33 5.68 -18.18
CA LEU A 103 -5.32 5.01 -17.35
C LEU A 103 -4.74 5.95 -16.27
N TRP A 104 -4.58 7.23 -16.58
CA TRP A 104 -4.19 8.25 -15.62
C TRP A 104 -5.13 8.35 -14.41
N ASN A 105 -6.44 8.25 -14.62
CA ASN A 105 -7.42 8.28 -13.52
C ASN A 105 -7.29 7.04 -12.63
N TRP A 106 -7.04 5.86 -13.22
CA TRP A 106 -6.73 4.65 -12.46
C TRP A 106 -5.45 4.78 -11.64
N LEU A 107 -4.41 5.43 -12.19
CA LEU A 107 -3.17 5.68 -11.47
C LEU A 107 -3.38 6.61 -10.28
N ASN A 108 -4.12 7.72 -10.45
CA ASN A 108 -4.43 8.64 -9.34
C ASN A 108 -5.23 7.95 -8.24
N LEU A 109 -6.22 7.15 -8.63
CA LEU A 109 -7.04 6.36 -7.73
C LEU A 109 -6.18 5.38 -6.90
N LEU A 110 -5.21 4.71 -7.52
CA LEU A 110 -4.35 3.73 -6.84
C LEU A 110 -3.19 4.36 -6.04
N ALA A 111 -2.65 5.50 -6.47
CA ALA A 111 -1.39 6.05 -5.96
C ALA A 111 -1.39 6.22 -4.43
N LEU A 112 -2.44 6.85 -3.89
CA LEU A 112 -2.53 7.16 -2.46
C LEU A 112 -2.73 5.90 -1.59
N PRO A 113 -3.74 5.04 -1.83
CA PRO A 113 -3.89 3.80 -1.08
C PRO A 113 -2.65 2.90 -1.10
N VAL A 114 -2.03 2.76 -2.28
CA VAL A 114 -0.82 1.94 -2.45
C VAL A 114 0.31 2.52 -1.61
N ALA A 115 0.54 3.83 -1.66
CA ALA A 115 1.60 4.45 -0.90
C ALA A 115 1.42 4.29 0.62
N ILE A 116 0.20 4.48 1.13
CA ILE A 116 -0.11 4.26 2.55
C ILE A 116 0.15 2.79 2.92
N ALA A 117 -0.32 1.87 2.08
CA ALA A 117 -0.16 0.45 2.33
C ALA A 117 1.31 -0.02 2.22
N LEU A 118 2.16 0.76 1.55
CA LEU A 118 3.60 0.49 1.42
C LEU A 118 4.37 0.85 2.70
N ILE A 119 3.84 1.72 3.58
CA ILE A 119 4.47 2.15 4.84
C ILE A 119 4.97 0.95 5.68
N PRO A 120 4.13 -0.03 6.06
CA PRO A 120 4.58 -1.17 6.87
C PRO A 120 5.43 -2.18 6.08
N VAL A 121 5.43 -2.09 4.74
CA VAL A 121 6.06 -3.06 3.85
C VAL A 121 7.51 -2.70 3.59
N ILE A 122 7.84 -1.41 3.54
CA ILE A 122 9.14 -0.94 3.08
C ILE A 122 10.30 -1.52 3.91
N GLY A 123 10.10 -1.70 5.22
CA GLY A 123 11.09 -2.31 6.11
C GLY A 123 11.33 -3.80 5.83
N VAL A 124 10.28 -4.54 5.48
CA VAL A 124 10.37 -5.98 5.14
C VAL A 124 10.99 -6.16 3.76
N LEU A 125 10.62 -5.30 2.81
CA LEU A 125 11.10 -5.37 1.43
C LEU A 125 12.61 -5.14 1.34
N LYS A 126 13.14 -4.20 2.15
CA LYS A 126 14.58 -3.91 2.23
C LYS A 126 15.39 -5.07 2.82
N ALA A 127 14.79 -5.85 3.73
CA ALA A 127 15.47 -6.96 4.41
C ALA A 127 15.47 -8.27 3.62
N SER A 128 14.60 -8.42 2.61
CA SER A 128 14.33 -9.69 1.91
C SER A 128 14.57 -9.61 0.38
N TRP A 129 15.43 -8.71 -0.06
CA TRP A 129 15.77 -8.54 -1.47
C TRP A 129 16.51 -9.76 -2.02
N ASP A 130 15.79 -10.53 -2.84
CA ASP A 130 16.25 -11.74 -3.49
C ASP A 130 16.10 -11.61 -5.03
N GLU A 131 16.87 -12.36 -5.83
CA GLU A 131 16.93 -12.23 -7.31
C GLU A 131 15.57 -12.37 -8.00
N ARG A 132 14.65 -13.10 -7.37
CA ARG A 132 13.29 -13.29 -7.89
C ARG A 132 12.48 -12.00 -7.86
N HIS A 133 12.70 -11.14 -6.87
CA HIS A 133 12.01 -9.85 -6.75
C HIS A 133 12.43 -8.89 -7.85
N TRP A 134 13.71 -8.91 -8.23
CA TRP A 134 14.22 -8.12 -9.36
C TRP A 134 13.49 -8.46 -10.66
N ARG A 135 13.31 -9.76 -10.96
CA ARG A 135 12.59 -10.19 -12.17
C ARG A 135 11.15 -9.65 -12.22
N PHE A 136 10.43 -9.67 -11.09
CA PHE A 136 9.08 -9.09 -11.02
C PHE A 136 9.08 -7.57 -11.16
N LEU A 137 10.07 -6.89 -10.58
CA LEU A 137 10.22 -5.44 -10.72
C LEU A 137 10.51 -5.05 -12.17
N VAL A 138 11.43 -5.74 -12.84
CA VAL A 138 11.74 -5.49 -14.25
C VAL A 138 10.51 -5.76 -15.13
N ALA A 139 9.82 -6.89 -14.91
CA ALA A 139 8.60 -7.20 -15.66
C ALA A 139 7.51 -6.14 -15.44
N GLY A 140 7.26 -5.74 -14.19
CA GLY A 140 6.30 -4.68 -13.86
C GLY A 140 6.68 -3.33 -14.47
N PHE A 141 7.97 -2.99 -14.43
CA PHE A 141 8.49 -1.77 -15.05
C PHE A 141 8.29 -1.78 -16.57
N LEU A 142 8.56 -2.90 -17.25
CA LEU A 142 8.32 -3.02 -18.69
C LEU A 142 6.83 -2.91 -19.05
N ILE A 143 5.96 -3.58 -18.28
CA ILE A 143 4.50 -3.48 -18.45
C ILE A 143 4.02 -2.04 -18.27
N PHE A 144 4.62 -1.26 -17.39
CA PHE A 144 4.33 0.16 -17.19
C PHE A 144 4.93 1.05 -18.29
N LEU A 145 6.13 0.73 -18.76
CA LEU A 145 6.86 1.53 -19.75
C LEU A 145 6.18 1.49 -21.13
N ILE A 146 5.59 0.36 -21.51
CA ILE A 146 4.87 0.21 -22.80
C ILE A 146 3.72 1.23 -22.96
N PRO A 147 2.72 1.31 -22.05
CA PRO A 147 1.66 2.30 -22.16
C PRO A 147 2.17 3.72 -21.91
N LEU A 148 3.24 3.91 -21.13
CA LEU A 148 3.86 5.24 -20.94
C LEU A 148 4.41 5.77 -22.27
N LEU A 149 5.24 4.97 -22.95
CA LEU A 149 5.80 5.32 -24.26
C LEU A 149 4.69 5.41 -25.31
N GLY A 150 3.77 4.45 -25.36
CA GLY A 150 2.64 4.47 -26.30
C GLY A 150 1.73 5.68 -26.10
N GLY A 151 1.52 6.12 -24.86
CA GLY A 151 0.76 7.32 -24.53
C GLY A 151 1.39 8.61 -25.05
N TYR A 152 2.71 8.77 -24.87
CA TYR A 152 3.42 10.00 -25.26
C TYR A 152 3.89 10.03 -26.72
N LEU A 153 4.33 8.90 -27.28
CA LEU A 153 4.79 8.82 -28.67
C LEU A 153 3.66 8.53 -29.65
N GLY A 154 2.66 7.77 -29.22
CA GLY A 154 1.56 7.31 -30.07
C GLY A 154 0.25 8.06 -29.87
N ASP A 155 0.22 9.11 -29.04
CA ASP A 155 -0.98 9.87 -28.67
C ASP A 155 -2.17 8.98 -28.25
N TRP A 156 -1.89 7.91 -27.51
CA TRP A 156 -2.94 6.99 -27.06
C TRP A 156 -3.87 7.67 -26.07
N ARG A 157 -4.96 8.24 -26.57
CA ARG A 157 -5.95 9.02 -25.80
C ARG A 157 -6.52 8.28 -24.58
N TRP A 158 -6.65 6.95 -24.67
CA TRP A 158 -7.15 6.13 -23.57
C TRP A 158 -6.21 6.11 -22.35
N THR A 159 -4.91 6.37 -22.55
CA THR A 159 -3.96 6.48 -21.44
C THR A 159 -4.18 7.75 -20.62
N GLY A 160 -4.65 8.82 -21.26
CA GLY A 160 -4.79 10.14 -20.64
C GLY A 160 -3.45 10.78 -20.27
N PHE A 161 -2.33 10.29 -20.82
CA PHE A 161 -1.00 10.87 -20.63
C PHE A 161 -0.73 12.12 -21.48
N PRO A 162 -1.25 12.25 -22.72
CA PRO A 162 -1.07 13.46 -23.51
C PRO A 162 -1.60 14.69 -22.75
N GLY A 163 -0.73 15.69 -22.54
CA GLY A 163 -1.03 16.90 -21.78
C GLY A 163 -0.56 16.89 -20.32
N ASN A 164 -0.23 15.73 -19.75
CA ASN A 164 0.36 15.66 -18.41
C ASN A 164 1.84 16.06 -18.47
N THR A 165 2.21 16.95 -17.57
CA THR A 165 3.57 17.45 -17.41
C THR A 165 4.36 16.62 -16.40
N LEU A 166 5.68 16.82 -16.34
CA LEU A 166 6.51 16.23 -15.28
C LEU A 166 6.00 16.56 -13.88
N TRP A 167 5.43 17.77 -13.71
CA TRP A 167 4.85 18.21 -12.45
C TRP A 167 3.69 17.32 -12.01
N ASP A 168 2.82 16.92 -12.94
CA ASP A 168 1.68 16.05 -12.64
C ASP A 168 2.14 14.65 -12.22
N TRP A 169 3.16 14.11 -12.91
CA TRP A 169 3.80 12.86 -12.51
C TRP A 169 4.43 12.95 -11.12
N MET A 170 5.03 14.09 -10.79
CA MET A 170 5.58 14.32 -9.47
C MET A 170 4.48 14.39 -8.40
N HIS A 171 3.33 15.00 -8.68
CA HIS A 171 2.20 14.99 -7.75
C HIS A 171 1.64 13.58 -7.55
N LEU A 172 1.54 12.81 -8.63
CA LEU A 172 1.01 11.45 -8.59
C LEU A 172 1.95 10.49 -7.85
N LEU A 173 3.26 10.56 -8.12
CA LEU A 173 4.22 9.60 -7.58
C LEU A 173 4.93 10.14 -6.35
N LEU A 174 5.53 11.32 -6.42
CA LEU A 174 6.39 11.85 -5.37
C LEU A 174 5.59 12.15 -4.11
N LEU A 175 4.47 12.87 -4.20
CA LEU A 175 3.72 13.28 -3.02
C LEU A 175 3.27 12.09 -2.17
N PRO A 176 2.61 11.05 -2.73
CA PRO A 176 2.21 9.91 -1.92
C PRO A 176 3.39 9.02 -1.51
N LEU A 177 4.45 8.83 -2.33
CA LEU A 177 5.60 7.98 -1.95
C LEU A 177 6.61 8.66 -1.02
N LEU A 178 6.68 9.99 -0.99
CA LEU A 178 7.65 10.71 -0.16
C LEU A 178 7.41 10.45 1.33
N ILE A 179 6.14 10.30 1.73
CA ILE A 179 5.76 9.97 3.11
C ILE A 179 6.32 8.61 3.55
N PRO A 180 6.00 7.46 2.91
CA PRO A 180 6.52 6.15 3.30
C PRO A 180 8.03 6.01 3.16
N ILE A 181 8.65 6.67 2.18
CA ILE A 181 10.07 6.47 1.84
C ILE A 181 10.99 7.35 2.69
N VAL A 182 10.62 8.61 2.92
CA VAL A 182 11.52 9.60 3.56
C VAL A 182 11.02 9.95 4.96
N VAL A 183 9.75 10.33 5.08
CA VAL A 183 9.20 10.87 6.34
C VAL A 183 9.13 9.79 7.42
N VAL A 184 8.59 8.61 7.09
CA VAL A 184 8.44 7.53 8.07
C VAL A 184 9.80 7.06 8.61
N PRO A 185 10.81 6.73 7.79
CA PRO A 185 12.12 6.32 8.31
C PRO A 185 12.81 7.41 9.13
N ALA A 186 12.72 8.68 8.72
CA ALA A 186 13.32 9.80 9.45
C ALA A 186 12.73 9.94 10.86
N ILE A 187 11.39 9.87 10.99
CA ILE A 187 10.72 9.92 12.30
C ILE A 187 11.13 8.71 13.16
N THR A 188 11.19 7.51 12.58
CA THR A 188 11.59 6.30 13.34
C THR A 188 13.04 6.39 13.82
N ALA A 189 13.94 6.96 13.01
CA ALA A 189 15.33 7.15 13.38
C ALA A 189 15.47 8.16 14.53
N LEU A 190 14.77 9.29 14.45
CA LEU A 190 14.78 10.31 15.51
C LEU A 190 14.23 9.74 16.83
N ALA A 191 13.09 9.05 16.78
CA ALA A 191 12.50 8.43 17.97
C ALA A 191 13.43 7.38 18.60
N SER A 192 14.20 6.63 17.80
CA SER A 192 15.17 5.65 18.32
C SER A 192 16.38 6.31 19.00
N GLN A 193 16.79 7.49 18.56
CA GLN A 193 17.90 8.25 19.16
C GLN A 193 17.50 8.80 20.53
N ASP A 194 16.30 9.38 20.65
CA ASP A 194 15.80 9.94 21.91
C ASP A 194 15.71 8.87 23.02
N VAL A 195 15.18 7.69 22.67
CA VAL A 195 15.07 6.55 23.59
C VAL A 195 16.45 6.05 24.04
N SER A 196 17.43 6.02 23.12
CA SER A 196 18.80 5.59 23.42
C SER A 196 19.50 6.58 24.34
N ALA A 197 19.31 7.89 24.12
CA ALA A 197 19.87 8.95 24.95
C ALA A 197 19.32 8.93 26.38
N HIS A 198 18.00 8.74 26.54
CA HIS A 198 17.38 8.61 27.87
C HIS A 198 17.91 7.38 28.63
N ARG A 199 18.00 6.23 27.95
CA ARG A 199 18.51 5.00 28.57
C ARG A 199 19.97 5.13 29.01
N ALA A 200 20.81 5.80 28.22
CA ALA A 200 22.21 6.05 28.57
C ALA A 200 22.34 6.96 29.81
N GLY A 201 21.51 8.01 29.91
CA GLY A 201 21.48 8.88 31.08
C GLY A 201 21.02 8.17 32.35
N GLU A 202 20.04 7.28 32.25
CA GLU A 202 19.54 6.48 33.38
C GLU A 202 20.58 5.44 33.85
N THR A 203 21.34 4.86 32.91
CA THR A 203 22.42 3.91 33.23
C THR A 203 23.61 4.62 33.89
N ALA A 204 23.96 5.82 33.43
CA ALA A 204 25.02 6.63 34.03
C ALA A 204 24.64 7.18 35.42
N ALA A 205 23.35 7.45 35.66
CA ALA A 205 22.85 7.84 36.99
C ALA A 205 22.73 6.65 37.96
N ALA A 206 22.56 5.43 37.44
CA ALA A 206 22.47 4.20 38.23
C ALA A 206 23.83 3.54 38.49
N GLU A 207 24.89 3.97 37.80
CA GLU A 207 26.25 3.53 38.07
C GLU A 207 26.68 4.09 39.44
N PRO A 208 26.87 3.26 40.47
CA PRO A 208 27.22 3.74 41.80
C PRO A 208 28.58 4.43 41.68
N HIS A 209 28.64 5.70 42.11
CA HIS A 209 29.88 6.42 42.33
C HIS A 209 30.86 5.47 43.03
N PRO A 210 32.04 5.17 42.45
CA PRO A 210 32.98 4.26 43.09
C PRO A 210 33.27 4.82 44.47
N ALA A 211 32.80 4.10 45.49
CA ALA A 211 33.09 4.42 46.86
C ALA A 211 34.62 4.52 46.94
N HIS A 212 35.09 5.73 47.24
CA HIS A 212 36.49 5.98 47.54
C HIS A 212 36.89 4.95 48.60
N ASP A 213 37.63 3.93 48.18
CA ASP A 213 38.18 2.92 49.05
C ASP A 213 39.30 3.57 49.87
N SER A 214 38.91 4.19 50.98
CA SER A 214 39.81 4.67 52.02
C SER A 214 40.02 3.56 53.04
N THR A 215 40.51 2.40 52.59
CA THR A 215 40.81 1.26 53.47
C THR A 215 42.13 0.59 53.13
N GLU A 216 43.25 1.32 53.08
CA GLU A 216 44.54 0.69 53.38
C GLU A 216 45.63 1.70 53.72
N ALA A 217 46.50 1.30 54.66
CA ALA A 217 47.73 1.94 55.14
C ALA A 217 47.63 2.92 56.33
N ASP A 218 47.36 2.39 57.53
CA ASP A 218 48.25 2.64 58.68
C ASP A 218 48.03 1.59 59.80
N LEU A 219 48.52 0.38 59.60
CA LEU A 219 48.74 -0.59 60.68
C LEU A 219 50.14 -1.16 60.51
N GLY A 220 51.08 -0.60 61.28
CA GLY A 220 52.37 -1.23 61.44
C GLY A 220 53.39 -0.33 62.11
N HIS A 221 53.29 -0.15 63.44
CA HIS A 221 54.47 -0.07 64.31
C HIS A 221 54.07 -0.30 65.77
N THR A 222 54.10 -1.56 66.17
CA THR A 222 54.26 -1.97 67.56
C THR A 222 55.39 -2.98 67.58
N GLU A 223 56.60 -2.59 68.02
CA GLU A 223 57.55 -3.51 68.62
C GLU A 223 58.40 -2.79 69.68
N ALA A 224 58.42 -3.44 70.85
CA ALA A 224 59.38 -3.46 71.95
C ALA A 224 59.69 -2.16 72.73
#